data_AF-A0A1I2G794-F1
#
_entry.id   AF-A0A1I2G794-F1
#
_cell.length_a   1.000
_cell.length_b   1.000
_cell.length_c   1.000
_cell.angle_alpha   90.00
_cell.angle_beta   90.00
_cell.angle_gamma   90.00
#
_symmetry.space_group_name_H-M   'P 1'
#
loop_
_entity.id
_entity.type
_entity.pdbx_description
1 polymer ?
#
loop_
_entity_poly.entity_id
_entity_poly.type
_entity_poly.pdbx_seq_one_letter_code
_entity_poly.pdbx_strand_id
1 'polypeptide(L)'
;MRRRLALVVLPLFACSTAADDSALTDGSPTDVSGDMSSSTGPKDPTTGTTDIPTTTDEPLTTGTTTDEPPATSGPPAGPCGQPPPFTGVMAQTIEAAGVERDYDLVIPESYDPDTAYPLVFAWHGRGGNGELARLYFKVEEASAGQAIFVYPDGLPLPDMDNQTGWDLAGDGGDVALFDAILADVGARLCIDPARVFSTGHSFGGYMSNTLGCARGGTVRAIAPVAGGGPFGACTGQVAAWIVHGTGDTTVPLSQGEGARDHWLSTNSCGDTTTPVEPAPCVAYDDCASGFPVHWCQHDEPDLGGHGWPAWAGPAIWSFFTAL
;
A
#
# COMPACT_ATOMS: atom_id res chain seq x y z
N MET A 1 8.91 49.97 26.51
CA MET A 1 8.51 48.55 26.37
C MET A 1 7.12 48.47 25.75
N ARG A 2 7.01 48.15 24.45
CA ARG A 2 5.77 47.73 23.79
C ARG A 2 6.14 46.66 22.78
N ARG A 3 5.77 45.41 23.06
CA ARG A 3 5.94 44.27 22.13
C ARG A 3 4.89 44.43 21.02
N ARG A 4 5.33 44.41 19.76
CA ARG A 4 4.44 44.26 18.60
C ARG A 4 4.21 42.77 18.38
N LEU A 5 2.94 42.38 18.41
CA LEU A 5 2.45 41.07 18.01
C LEU A 5 2.53 41.02 16.47
N ALA A 6 3.26 40.06 15.91
CA ALA A 6 3.22 39.77 14.48
C ALA A 6 2.09 38.77 14.24
N LEU A 7 1.05 39.22 13.55
CA LEU A 7 -0.03 38.39 13.05
C LEU A 7 0.50 37.67 11.79
N VAL A 8 0.65 36.34 11.85
CA VAL A 8 0.97 35.52 10.68
C VAL A 8 -0.35 35.23 9.98
N VAL A 9 -0.55 35.85 8.80
CA VAL A 9 -1.67 35.55 7.90
C VAL A 9 -1.20 34.46 6.95
N LEU A 10 -1.76 33.26 7.07
CA LEU A 10 -1.60 32.21 6.05
C LEU A 10 -2.49 32.55 4.83
N PRO A 11 -1.99 32.39 3.60
CA PRO A 11 -2.82 32.58 2.42
C PRO A 11 -3.75 31.38 2.23
N LEU A 12 -5.06 31.63 2.14
CA LEU A 12 -6.01 30.70 1.52
C LEU A 12 -5.69 30.63 0.03
N PHE A 13 -5.35 29.45 -0.46
CA PHE A 13 -5.36 29.16 -1.90
C PHE A 13 -6.80 28.83 -2.32
N ALA A 14 -7.44 29.77 -3.01
CA ALA A 14 -8.69 29.52 -3.72
C ALA A 14 -8.36 28.92 -5.09
N CYS A 15 -8.88 27.73 -5.36
CA CYS A 15 -8.84 27.14 -6.70
C CYS A 15 -9.90 27.84 -7.57
N SER A 16 -9.45 28.57 -8.60
CA SER A 16 -10.34 29.22 -9.57
C SER A 16 -10.87 28.19 -10.55
N THR A 17 -12.19 28.08 -10.65
CA THR A 17 -12.89 27.33 -11.71
C THR A 17 -12.79 28.10 -13.03
N ALA A 18 -12.21 27.49 -14.06
CA ALA A 18 -12.44 27.88 -15.44
C ALA A 18 -13.18 26.72 -16.13
N ALA A 19 -14.48 26.92 -16.33
CA ALA A 19 -15.23 26.17 -17.31
C ALA A 19 -14.89 26.75 -18.69
N ASP A 20 -14.47 25.89 -19.63
CA ASP A 20 -14.55 26.22 -21.04
C ASP A 20 -15.32 25.12 -21.77
N ASP A 21 -16.37 25.60 -22.42
CA ASP A 21 -17.38 24.94 -23.22
C ASP A 21 -16.80 24.74 -24.63
N SER A 22 -16.71 23.50 -25.11
CA SER A 22 -16.45 23.21 -26.53
C SER A 22 -16.94 21.81 -26.87
N ALA A 23 -18.18 21.76 -27.34
CA ALA A 23 -18.75 20.65 -28.07
C ALA A 23 -17.86 20.26 -29.27
N LEU A 24 -17.55 18.98 -29.40
CA LEU A 24 -17.20 18.37 -30.68
C LEU A 24 -17.97 17.04 -30.85
N THR A 25 -18.34 16.84 -32.10
CA THR A 25 -19.47 16.08 -32.62
C THR A 25 -19.25 14.59 -32.74
N ASP A 26 -20.39 13.89 -32.70
CA ASP A 26 -20.74 12.56 -33.19
C ASP A 26 -19.89 11.99 -34.35
N GLY A 27 -19.64 10.68 -34.27
CA GLY A 27 -18.89 9.91 -35.26
C GLY A 27 -18.84 8.41 -34.92
N SER A 28 -19.97 7.71 -35.05
CA SER A 28 -19.98 6.23 -35.18
C SER A 28 -19.25 5.75 -36.43
N PRO A 29 -18.68 4.53 -36.40
CA PRO A 29 -19.00 3.62 -37.51
C PRO A 29 -19.21 2.14 -37.09
N THR A 30 -20.39 1.65 -37.46
CA THR A 30 -20.70 0.39 -38.15
C THR A 30 -20.18 -0.98 -37.65
N ASP A 31 -21.17 -1.80 -37.27
CA ASP A 31 -21.23 -3.26 -37.37
C ASP A 31 -20.69 -3.84 -38.70
N VAL A 32 -19.91 -4.91 -38.59
CA VAL A 32 -19.83 -5.96 -39.62
C VAL A 32 -19.81 -7.34 -38.95
N SER A 33 -20.97 -7.98 -38.95
CA SER A 33 -21.15 -9.42 -38.80
C SER A 33 -20.79 -10.15 -40.10
N GLY A 34 -20.11 -11.30 -40.03
CA GLY A 34 -19.79 -12.12 -41.22
C GLY A 34 -19.21 -13.50 -40.92
N ASP A 35 -20.12 -14.41 -40.55
CA ASP A 35 -20.24 -15.87 -40.81
C ASP A 35 -19.05 -16.84 -40.94
N MET A 36 -19.32 -18.03 -40.41
CA MET A 36 -18.61 -19.30 -40.47
C MET A 36 -18.59 -19.91 -41.89
N SER A 37 -17.55 -20.68 -42.23
CA SER A 37 -17.72 -22.01 -42.82
C SER A 37 -16.44 -22.86 -42.82
N SER A 38 -16.66 -24.13 -42.53
CA SER A 38 -15.76 -25.28 -42.43
C SER A 38 -15.16 -25.77 -43.76
N SER A 39 -14.01 -26.44 -43.70
CA SER A 39 -13.69 -27.57 -44.59
C SER A 39 -12.64 -28.52 -43.99
N THR A 40 -12.85 -29.80 -44.28
CA THR A 40 -12.38 -31.05 -43.66
C THR A 40 -11.01 -31.58 -44.15
N GLY A 41 -10.37 -32.46 -43.35
CA GLY A 41 -9.02 -33.08 -43.50
C GLY A 41 -8.80 -34.06 -44.69
N PRO A 42 -7.95 -35.14 -44.64
CA PRO A 42 -7.53 -35.90 -43.44
C PRO A 42 -6.10 -36.59 -43.43
N LYS A 43 -5.82 -37.31 -42.32
CA LYS A 43 -5.06 -38.59 -42.10
C LYS A 43 -3.52 -38.65 -41.85
N ASP A 44 -3.14 -38.80 -40.56
CA ASP A 44 -2.63 -40.02 -39.85
C ASP A 44 -1.33 -40.78 -40.32
N PRO A 45 -0.73 -41.70 -39.52
CA PRO A 45 0.09 -41.55 -38.30
C PRO A 45 1.48 -42.26 -38.43
N THR A 46 2.37 -42.19 -37.42
CA THR A 46 3.33 -43.30 -37.15
C THR A 46 3.96 -43.27 -35.75
N THR A 47 4.13 -44.49 -35.27
CA THR A 47 4.61 -45.07 -34.00
C THR A 47 6.11 -44.91 -33.71
N GLY A 48 6.52 -45.04 -32.44
CA GLY A 48 7.92 -45.30 -32.10
C GLY A 48 8.23 -45.41 -30.60
N THR A 49 8.02 -46.60 -30.04
CA THR A 49 8.55 -47.09 -28.75
C THR A 49 10.06 -47.36 -28.85
N THR A 50 10.82 -47.12 -27.77
CA THR A 50 12.10 -47.77 -27.37
C THR A 50 12.55 -47.10 -26.06
N ASP A 51 13.31 -47.68 -25.13
CA ASP A 51 13.50 -49.03 -24.60
C ASP A 51 14.30 -48.81 -23.29
N ILE A 52 14.04 -49.65 -22.28
CA ILE A 52 14.72 -49.66 -20.98
C ILE A 52 16.13 -50.27 -21.12
N PRO A 53 17.11 -49.86 -20.28
CA PRO A 53 17.95 -50.89 -19.67
C PRO A 53 18.01 -50.82 -18.13
N THR A 54 17.89 -52.04 -17.65
CA THR A 54 18.04 -52.70 -16.35
C THR A 54 19.09 -52.18 -15.38
N THR A 55 18.68 -52.34 -14.11
CA THR A 55 19.29 -52.19 -12.79
C THR A 55 20.65 -52.85 -12.55
N THR A 56 21.44 -52.25 -11.64
CA THR A 56 22.29 -52.95 -10.67
C THR A 56 22.07 -52.34 -9.28
N ASP A 57 21.80 -53.23 -8.32
CA ASP A 57 21.58 -53.00 -6.89
C ASP A 57 22.78 -52.37 -6.15
N GLU A 58 22.48 -51.59 -5.09
CA GLU A 58 22.96 -51.75 -3.70
C GLU A 58 22.45 -50.58 -2.81
N PRO A 59 22.40 -50.72 -1.45
CA PRO A 59 21.23 -50.30 -0.66
C PRO A 59 21.44 -49.13 0.32
N LEU A 60 20.38 -48.86 1.11
CA LEU A 60 20.25 -48.00 2.30
C LEU A 60 20.12 -46.49 2.02
N THR A 61 19.01 -45.83 2.33
CA THR A 61 18.51 -45.60 3.68
C THR A 61 17.10 -45.00 3.63
N THR A 62 16.22 -45.44 4.53
CA THR A 62 14.92 -44.82 4.79
C THR A 62 15.10 -43.46 5.47
N GLY A 63 14.99 -42.39 4.71
CA GLY A 63 14.81 -41.03 5.22
C GLY A 63 13.40 -40.56 4.91
N THR A 64 12.54 -40.49 5.92
CA THR A 64 11.25 -39.82 5.84
C THR A 64 11.49 -38.32 5.63
N THR A 65 11.34 -37.85 4.39
CA THR A 65 11.19 -36.42 4.10
C THR A 65 9.73 -36.07 4.28
N THR A 66 9.40 -35.46 5.42
CA THR A 66 8.22 -34.60 5.50
C THR A 66 8.50 -33.40 4.60
N ASP A 67 7.77 -33.35 3.49
CA ASP A 67 7.76 -32.25 2.54
C ASP A 67 7.03 -31.07 3.22
N GLU A 68 7.78 -30.27 3.96
CA GLU A 68 7.29 -28.99 4.47
C GLU A 68 7.43 -27.96 3.35
N PRO A 69 6.35 -27.27 2.93
CA PRO A 69 6.43 -26.28 1.87
C PRO A 69 7.40 -25.15 2.28
N PRO A 70 8.12 -24.55 1.33
CA PRO A 70 9.13 -23.55 1.66
C PRO A 70 8.48 -22.35 2.33
N ALA A 71 8.95 -22.04 3.53
CA ALA A 71 8.63 -20.80 4.22
C ALA A 71 8.95 -19.62 3.28
N THR A 72 7.93 -18.83 2.96
CA THR A 72 8.10 -17.50 2.37
C THR A 72 9.03 -16.72 3.28
N SER A 73 10.24 -16.44 2.80
CA SER A 73 11.25 -15.70 3.55
C SER A 73 10.77 -14.28 3.76
N GLY A 74 10.23 -14.00 4.95
CA GLY A 74 9.99 -12.63 5.40
C GLY A 74 11.29 -11.81 5.39
N PRO A 75 11.19 -10.48 5.42
CA PRO A 75 12.37 -9.62 5.45
C PRO A 75 13.26 -9.97 6.66
N PRO A 76 14.59 -9.89 6.53
CA PRO A 76 15.50 -10.20 7.62
C PRO A 76 15.20 -9.29 8.83
N ALA A 77 15.01 -9.87 10.00
CA ALA A 77 15.04 -9.12 11.25
C ALA A 77 16.42 -8.47 11.37
N GLY A 78 16.46 -7.13 11.49
CA GLY A 78 17.72 -6.41 11.58
C GLY A 78 18.53 -6.79 12.81
N PRO A 79 19.82 -6.37 12.88
CA PRO A 79 20.67 -6.69 14.01
C PRO A 79 20.22 -5.89 15.24
N CYS A 80 19.23 -6.43 15.95
CA CYS A 80 18.85 -5.95 17.27
C CYS A 80 20.06 -5.95 18.21
N GLY A 81 20.02 -5.07 19.20
CA GLY A 81 21.13 -4.79 20.13
C GLY A 81 22.16 -3.78 19.61
N GLN A 82 21.93 -3.15 18.45
CA GLN A 82 22.79 -2.07 17.94
C GLN A 82 22.12 -0.69 18.05
N PRO A 83 22.85 0.36 18.48
CA PRO A 83 22.32 1.71 18.52
C PRO A 83 21.94 2.18 17.11
N PRO A 84 20.93 3.06 16.98
CA PRO A 84 20.52 3.54 15.68
C PRO A 84 21.57 4.53 15.13
N PRO A 85 21.69 4.69 13.81
CA PRO A 85 22.62 5.64 13.21
C PRO A 85 22.28 7.11 13.57
N PHE A 86 21.01 7.38 13.90
CA PHE A 86 20.51 8.65 14.40
C PHE A 86 19.17 8.42 15.12
N THR A 87 18.65 9.45 15.78
CA THR A 87 17.27 9.52 16.27
C THR A 87 16.63 10.82 15.82
N GLY A 88 15.30 10.86 15.76
CA GLY A 88 14.55 11.94 15.15
C GLY A 88 14.31 11.69 13.66
N VAL A 89 14.24 12.77 12.88
CA VAL A 89 13.95 12.73 11.45
C VAL A 89 15.22 13.01 10.67
N MET A 90 15.50 12.21 9.65
CA MET A 90 16.60 12.47 8.73
C MET A 90 16.21 12.09 7.31
N ALA A 91 16.46 13.01 6.37
CA ALA A 91 16.36 12.73 4.95
C ALA A 91 17.42 11.68 4.57
N GLN A 92 17.01 10.69 3.79
CA GLN A 92 17.81 9.58 3.32
C GLN A 92 17.69 9.50 1.80
N THR A 93 18.66 8.84 1.18
CA THR A 93 18.69 8.59 -0.26
C THR A 93 18.99 7.11 -0.49
N ILE A 94 18.34 6.51 -1.49
CA ILE A 94 18.51 5.10 -1.86
C ILE A 94 18.38 4.92 -3.37
N GLU A 95 19.12 3.97 -3.94
CA GLU A 95 18.88 3.56 -5.33
C GLU A 95 17.75 2.52 -5.37
N ALA A 96 16.74 2.75 -6.20
CA ALA A 96 15.68 1.79 -6.48
C ALA A 96 15.39 1.76 -7.98
N ALA A 97 15.37 0.57 -8.57
CA ALA A 97 15.14 0.37 -10.01
C ALA A 97 16.04 1.25 -10.91
N GLY A 98 17.31 1.46 -10.53
CA GLY A 98 18.26 2.29 -11.29
C GLY A 98 18.05 3.80 -11.17
N VAL A 99 17.20 4.25 -10.23
CA VAL A 99 16.90 5.67 -9.97
C VAL A 99 17.23 5.99 -8.51
N GLU A 100 17.88 7.13 -8.29
CA GLU A 100 18.09 7.68 -6.95
C GLU A 100 16.77 8.24 -6.39
N ARG A 101 16.40 7.84 -5.18
CA ARG A 101 15.14 8.15 -4.53
C ARG A 101 15.40 8.71 -3.13
N ASP A 102 14.66 9.73 -2.77
CA ASP A 102 14.72 10.33 -1.44
C ASP A 102 13.55 9.87 -0.56
N TYR A 103 13.78 9.84 0.74
CA TYR A 103 12.75 9.57 1.74
C TYR A 103 13.14 10.15 3.10
N ASP A 104 12.16 10.54 3.90
CA ASP A 104 12.39 10.84 5.31
C ASP A 104 12.26 9.57 6.15
N LEU A 105 13.27 9.30 6.97
CA LEU A 105 13.26 8.21 7.96
C LEU A 105 13.13 8.79 9.36
N VAL A 106 12.16 8.29 10.11
CA VAL A 106 11.88 8.71 11.48
C VAL A 106 12.17 7.58 12.45
N ILE A 107 13.18 7.80 13.29
CA ILE A 107 13.57 6.89 14.36
C ILE A 107 13.19 7.54 15.70
N PRO A 108 12.43 6.87 16.58
CA PRO A 108 12.04 7.44 17.86
C PRO A 108 13.25 7.95 18.68
N GLU A 109 13.11 9.09 19.35
CA GLU A 109 14.13 9.56 20.33
C GLU A 109 14.34 8.54 21.46
N SER A 110 13.30 7.74 21.75
CA SER A 110 13.30 6.67 22.73
C SER A 110 13.67 5.30 22.13
N TYR A 111 14.36 5.25 20.99
CA TYR A 111 14.70 3.99 20.34
C TYR A 111 15.53 3.08 21.28
N ASP A 112 15.01 1.88 21.50
CA ASP A 112 15.63 0.82 22.27
C ASP A 112 16.14 -0.26 21.31
N PRO A 113 17.45 -0.49 21.21
CA PRO A 113 18.02 -1.46 20.28
C PRO A 113 17.56 -2.91 20.52
N ASP A 114 17.09 -3.23 21.74
CA ASP A 114 16.60 -4.57 22.09
C ASP A 114 15.10 -4.76 21.82
N THR A 115 14.41 -3.70 21.39
CA THR A 115 12.98 -3.73 21.05
C THR A 115 12.81 -3.81 19.53
N ALA A 116 12.04 -4.80 19.06
CA ALA A 116 11.64 -4.88 17.65
C ALA A 116 10.48 -3.91 17.35
N TYR A 117 10.74 -2.91 16.51
CA TYR A 117 9.78 -1.86 16.16
C TYR A 117 8.93 -2.23 14.93
N PRO A 118 7.62 -1.94 14.94
CA PRO A 118 6.84 -1.81 13.71
C PRO A 118 7.48 -0.81 12.75
N LEU A 119 7.35 -1.09 11.45
CA LEU A 119 7.77 -0.19 10.38
C LEU A 119 6.55 0.27 9.59
N VAL A 120 6.33 1.58 9.51
CA VAL A 120 5.17 2.16 8.82
C VAL A 120 5.63 2.98 7.62
N PHE A 121 5.18 2.61 6.43
CA PHE A 121 5.35 3.41 5.22
C PHE A 121 4.16 4.34 5.03
N ALA A 122 4.42 5.62 4.79
CA ALA A 122 3.40 6.65 4.65
C ALA A 122 3.59 7.44 3.34
N TRP A 123 2.65 7.26 2.41
CA TRP A 123 2.76 7.73 1.03
C TRP A 123 1.98 9.03 0.80
N HIS A 124 2.65 10.06 0.27
CA HIS A 124 2.03 11.35 -0.04
C HIS A 124 1.03 11.28 -1.21
N GLY A 125 0.11 12.24 -1.27
CA GLY A 125 -0.78 12.43 -2.43
C GLY A 125 -0.07 13.11 -3.60
N ARG A 126 -0.69 13.13 -4.79
CA ARG A 126 -0.11 13.75 -6.00
C ARG A 126 0.38 15.18 -5.74
N GLY A 127 1.59 15.48 -6.22
CA GLY A 127 2.24 16.79 -6.05
C GLY A 127 2.85 17.04 -4.67
N GLY A 128 2.77 16.08 -3.76
CA GLY A 128 3.37 16.14 -2.42
C GLY A 128 4.83 15.65 -2.36
N ASN A 129 5.29 15.45 -1.13
CA ASN A 129 6.56 14.79 -0.80
C ASN A 129 6.44 14.19 0.61
N GLY A 130 7.48 13.48 1.05
CA GLY A 130 7.54 12.82 2.34
C GLY A 130 7.39 13.77 3.51
N GLU A 131 8.09 14.91 3.50
CA GLU A 131 8.03 15.93 4.56
C GLU A 131 6.58 16.45 4.75
N LEU A 132 5.89 16.76 3.67
CA LEU A 132 4.51 17.25 3.70
C LEU A 132 3.54 16.16 4.17
N ALA A 133 3.71 14.91 3.73
CA ALA A 133 2.91 13.79 4.22
C ALA A 133 3.08 13.57 5.72
N ARG A 134 4.33 13.63 6.20
CA ARG A 134 4.66 13.55 7.63
C ARG A 134 3.93 14.61 8.45
N LEU A 135 4.01 15.87 8.02
CA LEU A 135 3.32 16.97 8.71
C LEU A 135 1.79 16.83 8.67
N TYR A 136 1.26 16.23 7.61
CA TYR A 136 -0.17 16.13 7.36
C TYR A 136 -0.85 14.95 8.08
N PHE A 137 -0.24 13.75 8.07
CA PHE A 137 -0.91 12.52 8.50
C PHE A 137 -0.99 12.33 10.01
N LYS A 138 -0.05 12.92 10.77
CA LYS A 138 -0.04 12.86 12.25
C LYS A 138 0.00 11.46 12.86
N VAL A 139 0.53 10.48 12.10
CA VAL A 139 0.63 9.07 12.53
C VAL A 139 1.79 8.84 13.51
N GLU A 140 2.84 9.66 13.45
CA GLU A 140 3.95 9.62 14.42
C GLU A 140 3.47 9.99 15.82
N GLU A 141 2.72 11.08 15.94
CA GLU A 141 2.16 11.55 17.21
C GLU A 141 1.23 10.50 17.83
N ALA A 142 0.45 9.79 17.01
CA ALA A 142 -0.39 8.69 17.46
C ALA A 142 0.43 7.50 18.00
N SER A 143 1.59 7.21 17.40
CA SER A 143 2.45 6.10 17.84
C SER A 143 3.20 6.35 19.14
N ALA A 144 3.34 7.61 19.55
CA ALA A 144 4.09 7.98 20.75
C ALA A 144 5.50 7.34 20.83
N GLY A 145 6.20 7.23 19.70
CA GLY A 145 7.55 6.67 19.62
C GLY A 145 7.63 5.14 19.63
N GLN A 146 6.51 4.45 19.37
CA GLN A 146 6.42 2.98 19.34
C GLN A 146 6.61 2.37 17.94
N ALA A 147 6.94 3.18 16.93
CA ALA A 147 7.20 2.71 15.56
C ALA A 147 8.29 3.54 14.87
N ILE A 148 8.87 2.96 13.82
CA ILE A 148 9.72 3.64 12.85
C ILE A 148 8.85 4.01 11.65
N PHE A 149 9.02 5.22 11.10
CA PHE A 149 8.26 5.68 9.95
C PHE A 149 9.15 5.99 8.76
N VAL A 150 8.63 5.70 7.58
CA VAL A 150 9.25 6.01 6.29
C VAL A 150 8.27 6.84 5.47
N TYR A 151 8.72 8.00 5.00
CA TYR A 151 7.96 8.89 4.12
C TYR A 151 8.73 9.10 2.81
N PRO A 152 8.48 8.27 1.78
CA PRO A 152 9.18 8.40 0.51
C PRO A 152 8.76 9.62 -0.30
N ASP A 153 9.66 10.09 -1.16
CA ASP A 153 9.36 11.08 -2.19
C ASP A 153 9.01 10.39 -3.52
N GLY A 154 7.86 10.76 -4.08
CA GLY A 154 7.40 10.36 -5.39
C GLY A 154 8.14 11.07 -6.50
N LEU A 155 8.23 10.44 -7.67
CA LEU A 155 8.89 11.03 -8.84
C LEU A 155 7.93 11.92 -9.63
N PRO A 156 8.42 12.97 -10.30
CA PRO A 156 7.63 13.72 -11.28
C PRO A 156 7.10 12.79 -12.38
N LEU A 157 5.78 12.80 -12.60
CA LEU A 157 5.14 12.00 -13.63
C LEU A 157 4.78 12.88 -14.84
N PRO A 158 5.33 12.61 -16.05
CA PRO A 158 5.11 13.45 -17.24
C PRO A 158 3.65 13.58 -17.66
N ASP A 159 2.84 12.55 -17.41
CA ASP A 159 1.40 12.51 -17.70
C ASP A 159 0.54 13.19 -16.62
N MET A 160 1.16 13.75 -15.57
CA MET A 160 0.49 14.51 -14.50
C MET A 160 1.06 15.92 -14.32
N ASP A 161 1.39 16.59 -15.42
CA ASP A 161 2.00 17.93 -15.42
C ASP A 161 3.30 18.01 -14.60
N ASN A 162 4.08 16.91 -14.58
CA ASN A 162 5.28 16.73 -13.77
C ASN A 162 5.07 16.89 -12.26
N GLN A 163 3.84 16.71 -11.77
CA GLN A 163 3.61 16.56 -10.33
C GLN A 163 4.19 15.22 -9.86
N THR A 164 4.69 15.21 -8.63
CA THR A 164 5.22 13.99 -7.99
C THR A 164 4.10 12.97 -7.77
N GLY A 165 4.44 11.70 -7.93
CA GLY A 165 3.48 10.61 -7.78
C GLY A 165 4.12 9.23 -7.76
N TRP A 166 3.29 8.21 -7.98
CA TRP A 166 3.64 6.81 -7.83
C TRP A 166 3.31 6.00 -9.10
N ASP A 167 4.24 5.15 -9.50
CA ASP A 167 4.02 4.01 -10.38
C ASP A 167 3.27 2.92 -9.60
N LEU A 168 2.00 2.74 -9.95
CA LEU A 168 1.09 1.83 -9.26
C LEU A 168 1.12 0.39 -9.80
N ALA A 169 2.03 0.06 -10.73
CA ALA A 169 2.23 -1.31 -11.18
C ALA A 169 2.79 -2.18 -10.04
N GLY A 170 2.30 -3.42 -9.90
CA GLY A 170 2.72 -4.32 -8.81
C GLY A 170 4.19 -4.77 -8.87
N ASP A 171 4.83 -4.60 -10.03
CA ASP A 171 6.25 -4.79 -10.29
C ASP A 171 6.95 -3.48 -10.73
N GLY A 172 6.28 -2.35 -10.51
CA GLY A 172 6.73 -1.01 -10.87
C GLY A 172 7.85 -0.46 -9.99
N GLY A 173 8.36 0.70 -10.39
CA GLY A 173 9.51 1.34 -9.75
C GLY A 173 9.28 1.72 -8.28
N ASP A 174 8.05 2.06 -7.90
CA ASP A 174 7.72 2.44 -6.52
C ASP A 174 7.50 1.26 -5.58
N VAL A 175 7.11 0.10 -6.11
CA VAL A 175 7.15 -1.14 -5.34
C VAL A 175 8.60 -1.59 -5.11
N ALA A 176 9.47 -1.42 -6.12
CA ALA A 176 10.91 -1.64 -5.95
C ALA A 176 11.54 -0.67 -4.93
N LEU A 177 11.05 0.57 -4.85
CA LEU A 177 11.46 1.52 -3.81
C LEU A 177 11.08 1.03 -2.41
N PHE A 178 9.84 0.56 -2.23
CA PHE A 178 9.43 -0.04 -0.95
C PHE A 178 10.36 -1.19 -0.55
N ASP A 179 10.64 -2.12 -1.47
CA ASP A 179 11.50 -3.28 -1.19
C ASP A 179 12.93 -2.84 -0.83
N ALA A 180 13.49 -1.85 -1.54
CA ALA A 180 14.82 -1.32 -1.28
C ALA A 180 14.91 -0.66 0.10
N ILE A 181 13.95 0.21 0.47
CA ILE A 181 13.94 0.86 1.78
C ILE A 181 13.73 -0.17 2.89
N LEU A 182 12.81 -1.13 2.71
CA LEU A 182 12.58 -2.19 3.70
C LEU A 182 13.85 -2.99 3.96
N ALA A 183 14.58 -3.36 2.90
CA ALA A 183 15.84 -4.07 3.03
C ALA A 183 16.93 -3.23 3.73
N ASP A 184 17.07 -1.95 3.36
CA ASP A 184 18.07 -1.04 3.95
C ASP A 184 17.78 -0.73 5.42
N VAL A 185 16.52 -0.39 5.75
CA VAL A 185 16.08 -0.16 7.13
C VAL A 185 16.22 -1.45 7.95
N GLY A 186 15.79 -2.58 7.40
CA GLY A 186 15.93 -3.89 8.03
C GLY A 186 17.38 -4.31 8.25
N ALA A 187 18.33 -3.85 7.43
CA ALA A 187 19.74 -4.15 7.67
C ALA A 187 20.36 -3.34 8.82
N ARG A 188 19.73 -2.22 9.23
CA ARG A 188 20.34 -1.23 10.11
C ARG A 188 19.60 -1.01 11.44
N LEU A 189 18.31 -1.37 11.52
CA LEU A 189 17.45 -1.14 12.67
C LEU A 189 16.77 -2.44 13.12
N CYS A 190 16.42 -2.52 14.41
CA CYS A 190 15.65 -3.63 14.97
C CYS A 190 14.17 -3.47 14.60
N ILE A 191 13.80 -3.87 13.38
CA ILE A 191 12.40 -3.90 12.93
C ILE A 191 11.77 -5.27 13.18
N ASP A 192 10.46 -5.28 13.41
CA ASP A 192 9.66 -6.48 13.46
C ASP A 192 9.12 -6.80 12.05
N PRO A 193 9.61 -7.87 11.38
CA PRO A 193 9.20 -8.20 10.02
C PRO A 193 7.73 -8.62 9.93
N ALA A 194 7.07 -8.96 11.04
CA ALA A 194 5.64 -9.28 11.07
C ALA A 194 4.75 -8.04 11.22
N ARG A 195 5.33 -6.86 11.50
CA ARG A 195 4.63 -5.58 11.71
C ARG A 195 5.11 -4.50 10.75
N VAL A 196 5.11 -4.82 9.45
CA VAL A 196 5.30 -3.86 8.37
C VAL A 196 3.95 -3.37 7.86
N PHE A 197 3.72 -2.07 7.91
CA PHE A 197 2.44 -1.44 7.61
C PHE A 197 2.58 -0.39 6.51
N SER A 198 1.48 -0.11 5.81
CA SER A 198 1.43 0.95 4.80
C SER A 198 0.18 1.81 4.96
N THR A 199 0.30 3.11 4.76
CA THR A 199 -0.81 4.07 4.75
C THR A 199 -0.52 5.20 3.77
N GLY A 200 -1.53 5.95 3.35
CA GLY A 200 -1.32 7.10 2.48
C GLY A 200 -2.63 7.79 2.11
N HIS A 201 -2.51 9.02 1.63
CA HIS A 201 -3.65 9.83 1.24
C HIS A 201 -3.72 9.99 -0.29
N SER A 202 -4.92 9.95 -0.86
CA SER A 202 -5.15 10.23 -2.27
C SER A 202 -4.29 9.29 -3.14
N PHE A 203 -3.38 9.82 -3.95
CA PHE A 203 -2.46 9.03 -4.76
C PHE A 203 -1.60 8.06 -3.91
N GLY A 204 -1.23 8.43 -2.70
CA GLY A 204 -0.56 7.55 -1.74
C GLY A 204 -1.50 6.49 -1.13
N GLY A 205 -2.80 6.74 -1.10
CA GLY A 205 -3.80 5.73 -0.74
C GLY A 205 -3.88 4.61 -1.79
N TYR A 206 -3.79 4.97 -3.07
CA TYR A 206 -3.63 3.96 -4.14
C TYR A 206 -2.32 3.19 -3.98
N MET A 207 -1.21 3.88 -3.72
CA MET A 207 0.09 3.21 -3.50
C MET A 207 0.02 2.23 -2.32
N SER A 208 -0.64 2.60 -1.22
CA SER A 208 -0.83 1.71 -0.08
C SER A 208 -1.65 0.46 -0.44
N ASN A 209 -2.70 0.59 -1.26
CA ASN A 209 -3.45 -0.56 -1.78
C ASN A 209 -2.57 -1.41 -2.72
N THR A 210 -1.80 -0.79 -3.62
CA THR A 210 -0.86 -1.48 -4.51
C THR A 210 0.13 -2.33 -3.71
N LEU A 211 0.66 -1.83 -2.58
CA LEU A 211 1.58 -2.61 -1.75
C LEU A 211 0.92 -3.77 -1.02
N GLY A 212 -0.28 -3.57 -0.46
CA GLY A 212 -1.03 -4.69 0.13
C GLY A 212 -1.25 -5.81 -0.90
N CYS A 213 -1.44 -5.43 -2.15
CA CYS A 213 -1.68 -6.34 -3.25
C CYS A 213 -0.43 -7.04 -3.78
N ALA A 214 0.65 -6.28 -3.99
CA ALA A 214 1.89 -6.78 -4.60
C ALA A 214 2.85 -7.42 -3.59
N ARG A 215 2.73 -7.09 -2.30
CA ARG A 215 3.63 -7.51 -1.22
C ARG A 215 2.86 -8.09 -0.02
N GLY A 216 1.67 -8.65 -0.25
CA GLY A 216 0.99 -9.44 0.78
C GLY A 216 1.87 -10.60 1.26
N GLY A 217 1.95 -10.79 2.57
CA GLY A 217 2.92 -11.67 3.24
C GLY A 217 4.16 -10.94 3.76
N THR A 218 4.52 -9.80 3.18
CA THR A 218 5.51 -8.85 3.74
C THR A 218 4.80 -7.69 4.43
N VAL A 219 3.84 -7.06 3.75
CA VAL A 219 2.96 -6.04 4.35
C VAL A 219 1.91 -6.76 5.17
N ARG A 220 1.84 -6.46 6.48
CA ARG A 220 0.89 -7.06 7.42
C ARG A 220 -0.49 -6.43 7.33
N ALA A 221 -0.54 -5.11 7.17
CA ALA A 221 -1.77 -4.36 7.08
C ALA A 221 -1.59 -3.05 6.31
N ILE A 222 -2.69 -2.57 5.75
CA ILE A 222 -2.77 -1.29 5.04
C ILE A 222 -3.86 -0.40 5.63
N ALA A 223 -3.65 0.91 5.53
CA ALA A 223 -4.64 1.89 5.89
C ALA A 223 -4.75 3.05 4.88
N PRO A 224 -5.31 2.83 3.68
CA PRO A 224 -5.48 3.88 2.68
C PRO A 224 -6.56 4.89 3.09
N VAL A 225 -6.30 6.18 2.80
CA VAL A 225 -7.24 7.29 3.01
C VAL A 225 -7.51 7.98 1.68
N ALA A 226 -8.79 8.12 1.32
CA ALA A 226 -9.23 8.78 0.07
C ALA A 226 -8.55 8.22 -1.20
N GLY A 227 -8.29 6.91 -1.22
CA GLY A 227 -7.61 6.20 -2.32
C GLY A 227 -8.55 5.26 -3.08
N GLY A 228 -7.96 4.34 -3.85
CA GLY A 228 -8.69 3.29 -4.56
C GLY A 228 -7.77 2.13 -4.94
N GLY A 229 -8.18 1.31 -5.89
CA GLY A 229 -7.46 0.08 -6.25
C GLY A 229 -7.67 -1.03 -5.20
N PRO A 230 -6.77 -2.03 -5.10
CA PRO A 230 -5.60 -2.21 -5.95
C PRO A 230 -5.96 -2.43 -7.42
N PHE A 231 -5.02 -2.14 -8.31
CA PHE A 231 -5.17 -2.31 -9.76
C PHE A 231 -4.40 -3.55 -10.25
N GLY A 232 -4.90 -4.18 -11.32
CA GLY A 232 -4.24 -5.33 -11.93
C GLY A 232 -4.48 -6.65 -11.18
N ALA A 233 -3.64 -7.66 -11.47
CA ALA A 233 -3.73 -8.95 -10.82
C ALA A 233 -3.24 -8.84 -9.38
N CYS A 234 -4.10 -9.24 -8.44
CA CYS A 234 -3.81 -9.16 -7.02
C CYS A 234 -3.69 -10.54 -6.38
N THR A 235 -2.58 -10.78 -5.70
CA THR A 235 -2.29 -12.06 -5.04
C THR A 235 -2.02 -11.90 -3.55
N GLY A 236 -1.76 -10.68 -3.08
CA GLY A 236 -1.53 -10.38 -1.67
C GLY A 236 -2.80 -10.42 -0.82
N GLN A 237 -2.62 -10.79 0.43
CA GLN A 237 -3.66 -10.80 1.47
C GLN A 237 -3.14 -10.01 2.68
N VAL A 238 -3.88 -8.99 3.12
CA VAL A 238 -3.50 -8.10 4.21
C VAL A 238 -4.72 -7.70 5.05
N ALA A 239 -4.51 -7.33 6.30
CA ALA A 239 -5.55 -6.63 7.06
C ALA A 239 -5.73 -5.21 6.49
N ALA A 240 -6.96 -4.68 6.47
CA ALA A 240 -7.25 -3.41 5.82
C ALA A 240 -8.12 -2.49 6.68
N TRP A 241 -7.69 -1.24 6.84
CA TRP A 241 -8.49 -0.15 7.42
C TRP A 241 -8.68 0.95 6.39
N ILE A 242 -9.86 1.06 5.81
CA ILE A 242 -10.07 1.89 4.63
C ILE A 242 -10.92 3.09 5.01
N VAL A 243 -10.41 4.29 4.74
CA VAL A 243 -11.08 5.56 5.06
C VAL A 243 -11.41 6.32 3.79
N HIS A 244 -12.66 6.77 3.64
CA HIS A 244 -13.06 7.56 2.47
C HIS A 244 -14.10 8.63 2.79
N GLY A 245 -13.98 9.81 2.20
CA GLY A 245 -14.97 10.87 2.37
C GLY A 245 -16.19 10.67 1.48
N THR A 246 -17.38 10.85 2.02
CA THR A 246 -18.65 10.67 1.27
C THR A 246 -18.86 11.74 0.20
N GLY A 247 -18.28 12.93 0.40
CA GLY A 247 -18.32 14.05 -0.53
C GLY A 247 -17.07 14.18 -1.43
N ASP A 248 -16.23 13.15 -1.51
CA ASP A 248 -14.96 13.22 -2.26
C ASP A 248 -15.22 13.34 -3.77
N THR A 249 -14.91 14.51 -4.34
CA THR A 249 -15.02 14.79 -5.77
C THR A 249 -13.71 14.59 -6.54
N THR A 250 -12.61 14.26 -5.87
CA THR A 250 -11.29 14.03 -6.48
C THR A 250 -11.08 12.55 -6.72
N VAL A 251 -11.31 11.74 -5.69
CA VAL A 251 -11.36 10.28 -5.77
C VAL A 251 -12.77 9.87 -5.36
N PRO A 252 -13.66 9.57 -6.33
CA PRO A 252 -15.05 9.24 -6.01
C PRO A 252 -15.16 8.12 -4.97
N LEU A 253 -16.14 8.23 -4.06
CA LEU A 253 -16.39 7.24 -3.01
C LEU A 253 -16.41 5.79 -3.53
N SER A 254 -16.93 5.59 -4.75
CA SER A 254 -17.00 4.28 -5.41
C SER A 254 -15.62 3.61 -5.61
N GLN A 255 -14.53 4.38 -5.67
CA GLN A 255 -13.18 3.82 -5.71
C GLN A 255 -12.74 3.26 -4.36
N GLY A 256 -13.05 3.96 -3.27
CA GLY A 256 -12.84 3.44 -1.91
C GLY A 256 -13.72 2.22 -1.63
N GLU A 257 -14.97 2.23 -2.09
CA GLU A 257 -15.86 1.07 -2.02
C GLU A 257 -15.32 -0.11 -2.84
N GLY A 258 -14.78 0.13 -4.04
CA GLY A 258 -14.10 -0.89 -4.83
C GLY A 258 -12.90 -1.51 -4.10
N ALA A 259 -12.10 -0.69 -3.40
CA ALA A 259 -11.01 -1.17 -2.58
C ALA A 259 -11.50 -2.02 -1.40
N ARG A 260 -12.54 -1.55 -0.70
CA ARG A 260 -13.20 -2.31 0.36
C ARG A 260 -13.66 -3.67 -0.15
N ASP A 261 -14.44 -3.70 -1.23
CA ASP A 261 -15.03 -4.94 -1.76
C ASP A 261 -13.94 -5.92 -2.22
N HIS A 262 -12.83 -5.41 -2.76
CA HIS A 262 -11.65 -6.22 -3.03
C HIS A 262 -11.14 -6.92 -1.76
N TRP A 263 -10.87 -6.16 -0.70
CA TRP A 263 -10.32 -6.72 0.54
C TRP A 263 -11.32 -7.63 1.27
N LEU A 264 -12.63 -7.36 1.20
CA LEU A 264 -13.65 -8.27 1.73
C LEU A 264 -13.60 -9.64 1.02
N SER A 265 -13.52 -9.62 -0.31
CA SER A 265 -13.42 -10.84 -1.12
C SER A 265 -12.12 -11.59 -0.83
N THR A 266 -10.98 -10.89 -0.88
CA THR A 266 -9.64 -11.46 -0.61
C THR A 266 -9.52 -12.03 0.81
N ASN A 267 -10.18 -11.40 1.78
CA ASN A 267 -10.15 -11.83 3.18
C ASN A 267 -11.35 -12.71 3.57
N SER A 268 -12.18 -13.14 2.61
CA SER A 268 -13.34 -14.02 2.84
C SER A 268 -14.28 -13.53 3.95
N CYS A 269 -14.50 -12.21 4.04
CA CYS A 269 -15.39 -11.60 5.02
C CYS A 269 -16.87 -11.86 4.70
N GLY A 270 -17.71 -11.83 5.74
CA GLY A 270 -19.16 -11.80 5.61
C GLY A 270 -19.69 -10.39 5.27
N ASP A 271 -21.00 -10.30 5.07
CA ASP A 271 -21.68 -9.03 4.71
C ASP A 271 -22.20 -8.24 5.93
N THR A 272 -22.12 -8.81 7.13
CA THR A 272 -22.53 -8.11 8.37
C THR A 272 -21.37 -7.32 8.94
N THR A 273 -21.71 -6.30 9.72
CA THR A 273 -20.72 -5.41 10.32
C THR A 273 -21.02 -5.13 11.78
N THR A 274 -19.95 -4.90 12.53
CA THR A 274 -19.97 -4.43 13.90
C THR A 274 -19.41 -3.00 13.97
N PRO A 275 -20.10 -2.03 14.61
CA PRO A 275 -19.55 -0.69 14.80
C PRO A 275 -18.23 -0.72 15.57
N VAL A 276 -17.26 0.08 15.13
CA VAL A 276 -15.98 0.28 15.81
C VAL A 276 -15.68 1.76 15.92
N GLU A 277 -14.88 2.13 16.92
CA GLU A 277 -14.46 3.52 17.07
C GLU A 277 -13.30 3.85 16.11
N PRO A 278 -13.25 5.08 15.57
CA PRO A 278 -14.22 6.15 15.76
C PRO A 278 -15.50 5.95 14.92
N ALA A 279 -16.66 6.31 15.42
CA ALA A 279 -17.87 6.35 14.59
C ALA A 279 -17.68 7.30 13.37
N PRO A 280 -18.22 6.96 12.17
CA PRO A 280 -19.10 5.84 11.85
C PRO A 280 -18.36 4.59 11.30
N CYS A 281 -17.12 4.33 11.72
CA CYS A 281 -16.38 3.16 11.27
C CYS A 281 -17.08 1.83 11.64
N VAL A 282 -16.89 0.83 10.79
CA VAL A 282 -17.39 -0.53 11.00
C VAL A 282 -16.30 -1.56 10.69
N ALA A 283 -16.28 -2.65 11.44
CA ALA A 283 -15.54 -3.87 11.12
C ALA A 283 -16.48 -4.86 10.43
N TYR A 284 -16.01 -5.51 9.38
CA TYR A 284 -16.74 -6.62 8.76
C TYR A 284 -16.55 -7.90 9.56
N ASP A 285 -17.65 -8.62 9.76
CA ASP A 285 -17.64 -9.88 10.51
C ASP A 285 -17.16 -11.04 9.64
N ASP A 286 -16.84 -12.16 10.28
CA ASP A 286 -16.49 -13.44 9.63
C ASP A 286 -15.33 -13.39 8.62
N CYS A 287 -14.46 -12.38 8.68
CA CYS A 287 -13.20 -12.36 7.93
C CYS A 287 -12.27 -13.51 8.32
N ALA A 288 -11.43 -13.92 7.38
CA ALA A 288 -10.34 -14.86 7.62
C ALA A 288 -9.48 -14.41 8.81
N SER A 289 -9.13 -15.35 9.68
CA SER A 289 -8.38 -15.09 10.91
C SER A 289 -7.08 -14.33 10.62
N GLY A 290 -6.90 -13.19 11.29
CA GLY A 290 -5.72 -12.32 11.13
C GLY A 290 -5.85 -11.27 10.02
N PHE A 291 -6.93 -11.28 9.22
CA PHE A 291 -7.13 -10.36 8.10
C PHE A 291 -8.43 -9.54 8.24
N PRO A 292 -8.61 -8.79 9.35
CA PRO A 292 -9.80 -7.95 9.51
C PRO A 292 -9.87 -6.87 8.43
N VAL A 293 -11.09 -6.51 8.05
CA VAL A 293 -11.38 -5.40 7.13
C VAL A 293 -12.30 -4.41 7.82
N HIS A 294 -11.85 -3.17 7.93
CA HIS A 294 -12.58 -2.07 8.53
C HIS A 294 -12.86 -1.00 7.46
N TRP A 295 -14.06 -0.44 7.49
CA TRP A 295 -14.53 0.59 6.57
C TRP A 295 -14.99 1.81 7.36
N CYS A 296 -14.47 2.97 6.99
CA CYS A 296 -14.75 4.23 7.62
C CYS A 296 -15.13 5.28 6.59
N GLN A 297 -16.28 5.90 6.79
CA GLN A 297 -16.69 7.07 6.03
C GLN A 297 -16.59 8.33 6.89
N HIS A 298 -16.32 9.46 6.24
CA HIS A 298 -16.47 10.77 6.87
C HIS A 298 -17.18 11.76 5.96
N ASP A 299 -17.76 12.78 6.57
CA ASP A 299 -18.50 13.85 5.89
C ASP A 299 -18.04 15.25 6.34
N GLU A 300 -16.85 15.33 6.96
CA GLU A 300 -16.24 16.58 7.44
C GLU A 300 -16.18 17.65 6.33
N PRO A 301 -17.00 18.72 6.41
CA PRO A 301 -17.13 19.70 5.32
C PRO A 301 -15.83 20.46 5.04
N ASP A 302 -15.05 20.74 6.08
CA ASP A 302 -13.77 21.47 5.98
C ASP A 302 -12.70 20.68 5.22
N LEU A 303 -12.87 19.36 5.07
CA LEU A 303 -12.01 18.50 4.27
C LEU A 303 -12.48 18.38 2.81
N GLY A 304 -13.66 18.92 2.46
CA GLY A 304 -14.24 18.83 1.12
C GLY A 304 -14.42 17.40 0.63
N GLY A 305 -14.52 16.42 1.54
CA GLY A 305 -14.54 14.99 1.24
C GLY A 305 -13.18 14.38 0.87
N HIS A 306 -12.23 15.14 0.32
CA HIS A 306 -10.91 14.64 -0.09
C HIS A 306 -9.81 15.10 0.87
N GLY A 307 -9.81 14.54 2.08
CA GLY A 307 -8.82 14.91 3.09
C GLY A 307 -8.54 13.80 4.10
N TRP A 308 -7.65 14.13 5.03
CA TRP A 308 -7.23 13.29 6.14
C TRP A 308 -7.96 13.71 7.42
N PRO A 309 -8.94 12.94 7.89
CA PRO A 309 -9.63 13.22 9.15
C PRO A 309 -8.66 13.27 10.33
N ALA A 310 -8.88 14.17 11.28
CA ALA A 310 -7.98 14.32 12.44
C ALA A 310 -7.91 13.04 13.30
N TRP A 311 -8.97 12.23 13.29
CA TRP A 311 -9.03 10.95 13.97
C TRP A 311 -8.36 9.80 13.20
N ALA A 312 -8.06 9.97 11.91
CA ALA A 312 -7.54 8.89 11.06
C ALA A 312 -6.19 8.39 11.57
N GLY A 313 -5.24 9.28 11.87
CA GLY A 313 -3.92 8.89 12.40
C GLY A 313 -4.01 8.02 13.66
N PRO A 314 -4.68 8.49 14.73
CA PRO A 314 -4.92 7.68 15.94
C PRO A 314 -5.64 6.35 15.70
N ALA A 315 -6.69 6.34 14.86
CA ALA A 315 -7.45 5.13 14.57
C ALA A 315 -6.63 4.09 13.79
N ILE A 316 -5.88 4.55 12.79
CA ILE A 316 -4.96 3.73 11.99
C ILE A 316 -3.89 3.11 12.88
N TRP A 317 -3.29 3.89 13.79
CA TRP A 317 -2.30 3.35 14.72
C TRP A 317 -2.91 2.31 15.67
N SER A 318 -4.11 2.56 16.19
CA SER A 318 -4.84 1.58 17.02
C SER A 318 -5.14 0.30 16.26
N PHE A 319 -5.45 0.39 14.97
CA PHE A 319 -5.67 -0.78 14.11
C PHE A 319 -4.38 -1.57 13.90
N PHE A 320 -3.28 -0.91 13.53
CA PHE A 320 -1.99 -1.57 13.31
C PHE A 320 -1.45 -2.26 14.55
N THR A 321 -1.61 -1.67 15.73
CA THR A 321 -1.12 -2.25 16.99
C THR A 321 -1.97 -3.38 17.56
N ALA A 322 -3.18 -3.59 17.02
CA ALA A 322 -4.04 -4.71 17.41
C ALA A 322 -3.72 -6.02 16.67
N LEU A 323 -2.81 -5.99 15.69
CA LEU A 323 -2.45 -7.10 14.81
C LEU A 323 -1.14 -7.79 15.21
#